data_AF-A0A1Z8NHW0-F1
#
_entry.id   AF-A0A1Z8NHW0-F1
#
_cell.length_a   1.000
_cell.length_b   1.000
_cell.length_c   1.000
_cell.angle_alpha   90.00
_cell.angle_beta   90.00
_cell.angle_gamma   90.00
#
_symmetry.space_group_name_H-M   'P 1'
#
loop_
_entity.id
_entity.type
_entity.pdbx_description
1 polymer ?
#
loop_
_entity_poly.entity_id
_entity_poly.type
_entity_poly.pdbx_seq_one_letter_code
_entity_poly.pdbx_strand_id
1 'polypeptide(L)'
;MGRRVRFHPSCLIAVLLSASALAAPQARALPGVDDLDISQRAKGQGWLQATCTYYGLGWLQDDQAKRGLRRIVLEIGKDQGPGAAEAARQETLARDPGCLSVWPEAR
;
A
#
# COMPACT_ATOMS: atom_id res chain seq x y z
N MET A 1 -46.49 -47.47 17.58
CA MET A 1 -45.71 -47.61 16.33
C MET A 1 -44.64 -46.52 16.29
N GLY A 2 -43.37 -46.86 16.52
CA GLY A 2 -42.26 -45.90 16.42
C GLY A 2 -41.13 -46.50 15.58
N ARG A 3 -41.04 -46.12 14.31
CA ARG A 3 -39.93 -46.52 13.44
C ARG A 3 -38.73 -45.61 13.74
N ARG A 4 -37.71 -46.15 14.42
CA ARG A 4 -36.39 -45.50 14.46
C ARG A 4 -35.74 -45.67 13.09
N VAL A 5 -35.68 -44.59 12.33
CA VAL A 5 -34.89 -44.53 11.09
C VAL A 5 -33.41 -44.54 11.49
N ARG A 6 -32.70 -45.63 11.22
CA ARG A 6 -31.25 -45.68 11.35
C ARG A 6 -30.64 -44.98 10.14
N PHE A 7 -30.12 -43.77 10.33
CA PHE A 7 -29.30 -43.12 9.32
C PHE A 7 -27.90 -43.73 9.36
N HIS A 8 -27.48 -44.34 8.25
CA HIS A 8 -26.12 -44.87 8.09
C HIS A 8 -25.13 -43.70 7.88
N PRO A 9 -23.96 -43.72 8.56
CA PRO A 9 -23.00 -42.62 8.53
C PRO A 9 -22.44 -42.34 7.13
N SER A 10 -22.48 -43.33 6.22
CA SER A 10 -22.01 -43.20 4.84
C SER A 10 -22.82 -42.20 3.99
N CYS A 11 -24.11 -42.03 4.24
CA CYS A 11 -24.93 -41.07 3.48
C CYS A 11 -24.68 -39.61 3.92
N LEU A 12 -24.37 -39.38 5.21
CA LEU A 12 -24.07 -38.05 5.72
C LEU A 12 -22.75 -37.51 5.15
N ILE A 13 -21.75 -38.38 4.96
CA ILE A 13 -20.45 -38.02 4.40
C ILE A 13 -20.58 -37.60 2.93
N ALA A 14 -21.42 -38.32 2.15
CA ALA A 14 -21.65 -37.99 0.74
C ALA A 14 -22.35 -36.63 0.54
N VAL A 15 -23.30 -36.29 1.42
CA VAL A 15 -23.98 -34.98 1.39
C VAL A 15 -23.02 -33.85 1.75
N LEU A 16 -22.15 -34.05 2.75
CA LEU A 16 -21.16 -33.04 3.18
C LEU A 16 -20.08 -32.78 2.10
N LEU A 17 -19.62 -33.82 1.40
CA LEU A 17 -18.61 -33.66 0.33
C LEU A 17 -19.16 -32.90 -0.89
N SER A 18 -20.47 -33.05 -1.16
CA SER A 18 -21.13 -32.40 -2.32
C SER A 18 -21.33 -30.90 -2.11
N ALA A 19 -21.47 -30.44 -0.85
CA ALA A 19 -21.62 -29.03 -0.53
C ALA A 19 -20.30 -28.24 -0.69
N SER A 20 -19.15 -28.90 -0.53
CA SER A 20 -17.83 -28.25 -0.61
C SER A 20 -17.38 -27.94 -2.04
N ALA A 21 -17.94 -28.59 -3.05
CA ALA A 21 -17.54 -28.40 -4.45
C ALA A 21 -18.18 -27.17 -5.12
N LEU A 22 -19.29 -26.65 -4.57
CA LEU A 22 -20.03 -25.50 -5.12
C LEU A 22 -19.52 -24.14 -4.60
N ALA A 23 -18.58 -24.15 -3.65
CA ALA A 23 -17.97 -22.96 -3.08
C ALA A 23 -16.54 -22.75 -3.61
N ALA A 24 -16.28 -23.06 -4.88
CA ALA A 24 -15.05 -22.62 -5.52
C ALA A 24 -15.09 -21.08 -5.58
N PRO A 25 -14.24 -20.35 -4.83
CA PRO A 25 -14.16 -18.92 -5.00
C PRO A 25 -13.64 -18.70 -6.41
N GLN A 26 -14.47 -18.10 -7.26
CA GLN A 26 -14.02 -17.62 -8.55
C GLN A 26 -12.84 -16.70 -8.26
N ALA A 27 -11.66 -17.02 -8.78
CA ALA A 27 -10.47 -16.17 -8.68
C ALA A 27 -10.76 -14.85 -9.43
N ARG A 28 -11.48 -13.95 -8.77
CA ARG A 28 -11.61 -12.56 -9.17
C ARG A 28 -10.25 -11.93 -8.89
N ALA A 29 -9.64 -11.33 -9.90
CA ALA A 29 -8.52 -10.41 -9.70
C ALA A 29 -8.90 -9.44 -8.58
N LEU A 30 -8.07 -9.33 -7.53
CA LEU A 30 -8.34 -8.57 -6.32
C LEU A 30 -8.82 -7.15 -6.68
N PRO A 31 -10.11 -6.81 -6.57
CA PRO A 31 -10.54 -5.44 -6.77
C PRO A 31 -9.94 -4.62 -5.61
N GLY A 32 -9.17 -3.59 -5.92
CA GLY A 32 -8.54 -2.69 -4.94
C GLY A 32 -7.01 -2.67 -4.91
N VAL A 33 -6.31 -3.42 -5.78
CA VAL A 33 -4.83 -3.26 -5.89
C VAL A 33 -4.48 -1.89 -6.46
N ASP A 34 -5.24 -1.40 -7.44
CA ASP A 34 -5.08 -0.06 -8.02
C ASP A 34 -5.40 1.04 -6.99
N ASP A 35 -6.46 0.88 -6.21
CA ASP A 35 -6.80 1.81 -5.12
C ASP A 35 -5.72 1.83 -4.02
N LEU A 36 -5.10 0.69 -3.75
CA LEU A 36 -3.98 0.58 -2.83
C LEU A 36 -2.74 1.29 -3.36
N ASP A 37 -2.43 1.17 -4.66
CA ASP A 37 -1.35 1.91 -5.33
C ASP A 37 -1.56 3.43 -5.22
N ILE A 38 -2.79 3.91 -5.49
CA ILE A 38 -3.15 5.32 -5.32
C ILE A 38 -2.95 5.77 -3.87
N SER A 39 -3.36 4.96 -2.89
CA SER A 39 -3.17 5.26 -1.48
C SER A 39 -1.69 5.35 -1.10
N GLN A 40 -0.84 4.45 -1.60
CA GLN A 40 0.59 4.47 -1.33
C GLN A 40 1.29 5.67 -1.98
N ARG A 41 0.94 6.00 -3.23
CA ARG A 41 1.40 7.21 -3.91
C ARG A 41 1.03 8.47 -3.12
N ALA A 42 -0.24 8.59 -2.72
CA ALA A 42 -0.73 9.73 -1.95
C ALA A 42 -0.02 9.85 -0.59
N LYS A 43 0.25 8.73 0.09
CA LYS A 43 1.01 8.72 1.34
C LYS A 43 2.44 9.20 1.14
N GLY A 44 3.15 8.66 0.16
CA GLY A 44 4.52 9.07 -0.16
C GLY A 44 4.62 10.57 -0.42
N GLN A 45 3.74 11.09 -1.28
CA GLN A 45 3.67 12.51 -1.60
C GLN A 45 3.34 13.37 -0.37
N GLY A 46 2.38 12.92 0.45
CA GLY A 46 2.01 13.60 1.70
C GLY A 46 3.18 13.71 2.67
N TRP A 47 3.97 12.65 2.82
CA TRP A 47 5.16 12.67 3.68
C TRP A 47 6.28 13.58 3.14
N LEU A 48 6.50 13.61 1.82
CA LEU A 48 7.44 14.56 1.21
C LEU A 48 7.03 16.00 1.52
N GLN A 49 5.76 16.34 1.24
CA GLN A 49 5.27 17.69 1.42
C GLN A 49 5.27 18.12 2.90
N ALA A 50 4.90 17.23 3.82
CA ALA A 50 4.97 17.51 5.27
C ALA A 50 6.42 17.75 5.73
N THR A 51 7.37 16.93 5.26
CA THR A 51 8.79 17.06 5.62
C THR A 51 9.36 18.39 5.13
N CYS A 52 9.08 18.76 3.87
CA CYS A 52 9.47 20.06 3.32
C CYS A 52 8.85 21.22 4.10
N THR A 53 7.55 21.15 4.38
CA THR A 53 6.84 22.19 5.15
C THR A 53 7.45 22.36 6.54
N TYR A 54 7.69 21.28 7.27
CA TYR A 54 8.26 21.35 8.61
C TYR A 54 9.70 21.85 8.60
N TYR A 55 10.48 21.55 7.57
CA TYR A 55 11.80 22.14 7.38
C TYR A 55 11.70 23.65 7.12
N GLY A 56 10.84 24.08 6.20
CA GLY A 56 10.63 25.50 5.88
C GLY A 56 10.13 26.32 7.08
N LEU A 57 9.38 25.70 8.00
CA LEU A 57 8.95 26.31 9.27
C LEU A 57 10.04 26.30 10.36
N GLY A 58 11.20 25.66 10.12
CA GLY A 58 12.26 25.50 11.11
C GLY A 58 11.95 24.49 12.22
N TRP A 59 10.95 23.62 12.03
CA TRP A 59 10.58 22.58 12.99
C TRP A 59 11.42 21.31 12.82
N LEU A 60 11.95 21.09 11.61
CA LEU A 60 12.96 20.06 11.33
C LEU A 60 14.31 20.70 11.06
N GLN A 61 15.34 20.17 11.70
CA GLN A 61 16.73 20.54 11.38
C GLN A 61 17.14 19.95 10.03
N ASP A 62 18.12 20.57 9.38
CA ASP A 62 18.65 20.19 8.06
C ASP A 62 18.95 18.68 7.93
N ASP A 63 19.70 18.13 8.89
CA ASP A 63 20.05 16.71 8.94
C ASP A 63 18.83 15.78 9.09
N GLN A 64 17.81 16.21 9.84
CA GLN A 64 16.59 15.44 10.04
C GLN A 64 15.75 15.43 8.77
N ALA A 65 15.61 16.59 8.12
CA ALA A 65 14.92 16.72 6.84
C ALA A 65 15.58 15.87 5.76
N LYS A 66 16.91 15.97 5.60
CA LYS A 66 17.68 15.17 4.63
C LYS A 66 17.50 13.67 4.82
N ARG A 67 17.58 13.18 6.07
CA ARG A 67 17.37 11.75 6.38
C ARG A 67 15.92 11.32 6.13
N GLY A 68 14.95 12.13 6.53
CA GLY A 68 13.52 11.86 6.32
C GLY A 68 13.18 11.78 4.83
N LEU A 69 13.56 12.80 4.06
CA LEU A 69 13.35 12.85 2.62
C LEU A 69 14.01 11.67 1.91
N ARG A 70 15.26 11.34 2.27
CA ARG A 70 15.95 10.16 1.70
C ARG A 70 15.16 8.89 1.93
N ARG A 71 14.65 8.67 3.15
CA ARG A 71 13.85 7.48 3.47
C ARG A 71 12.59 7.45 2.61
N ILE A 72 11.84 8.55 2.56
CA ILE A 72 10.57 8.62 1.82
C ILE A 72 10.80 8.37 0.33
N VAL A 73 11.82 8.99 -0.26
CA VAL A 73 12.19 8.80 -1.69
C VAL A 73 12.50 7.34 -2.00
N LEU A 74 13.24 6.66 -1.11
CA LEU A 74 13.56 5.24 -1.27
C LEU A 74 12.30 4.36 -1.19
N GLU A 75 11.39 4.62 -0.24
CA GLU A 75 10.14 3.88 -0.14
C GLU A 75 9.26 4.09 -1.38
N ILE A 76 9.14 5.33 -1.86
CA ILE A 76 8.41 5.64 -3.11
C ILE A 76 8.97 4.86 -4.29
N GLY A 77 10.29 4.87 -4.49
CA GLY A 77 10.93 4.14 -5.59
C GLY A 77 10.75 2.63 -5.47
N LYS A 78 10.77 2.09 -4.25
CA LYS A 78 10.58 0.67 -3.98
C LYS A 78 9.13 0.23 -4.25
N ASP A 79 8.15 1.03 -3.84
CA ASP A 79 6.73 0.65 -3.90
C ASP A 79 6.07 0.97 -5.25
N GLN A 80 6.53 2.01 -5.96
CA GLN A 80 5.88 2.53 -7.18
C GLN A 80 6.72 2.36 -8.45
N GLY A 81 7.94 1.84 -8.32
CA GLY A 81 8.80 1.50 -9.46
C GLY A 81 9.66 2.65 -10.01
N PRO A 82 10.35 2.41 -11.14
CA PRO A 82 11.32 3.34 -11.70
C PRO A 82 10.71 4.71 -12.04
N GLY A 83 11.43 5.78 -11.69
CA GLY A 83 11.00 7.16 -11.99
C GLY A 83 9.96 7.76 -11.05
N ALA A 84 9.29 6.95 -10.22
CA ALA A 84 8.28 7.44 -9.27
C ALA A 84 8.87 8.45 -8.26
N ALA A 85 10.07 8.18 -7.77
CA ALA A 85 10.82 9.08 -6.89
C ALA A 85 11.10 10.45 -7.54
N GLU A 86 11.47 10.46 -8.82
CA GLU A 86 11.76 11.70 -9.54
C GLU A 86 10.48 12.48 -9.86
N ALA A 87 9.39 11.80 -10.23
CA ALA A 87 8.09 12.44 -10.41
C ALA A 87 7.58 13.08 -9.11
N ALA A 88 7.67 12.35 -7.99
CA ALA A 88 7.29 12.84 -6.66
C ALA A 88 8.15 14.03 -6.21
N ARG A 89 9.44 14.01 -6.54
CA ARG A 89 10.36 15.14 -6.35
C ARG A 89 9.91 16.36 -7.13
N GLN A 90 9.69 16.21 -8.44
CA GLN A 90 9.27 17.32 -9.29
C GLN A 90 7.98 17.95 -8.80
N GLU A 91 6.98 17.14 -8.44
CA GLU A 91 5.72 17.64 -7.90
C GLU A 91 5.91 18.36 -6.56
N THR A 92 6.74 17.82 -5.67
CA THR A 92 7.02 18.46 -4.38
C THR A 92 7.72 19.80 -4.56
N LEU A 93 8.77 19.84 -5.39
CA LEU A 93 9.57 21.05 -5.64
C LEU A 93 8.81 22.12 -6.44
N ALA A 94 7.84 21.73 -7.26
CA ALA A 94 6.94 22.68 -7.92
C ALA A 94 6.09 23.46 -6.91
N ARG A 95 5.77 22.86 -5.76
CA ARG A 95 4.98 23.48 -4.69
C ARG A 95 5.84 24.19 -3.65
N ASP A 96 6.99 23.61 -3.33
CA ASP A 96 7.96 24.15 -2.36
C ASP A 96 9.39 24.10 -2.94
N PRO A 97 9.79 25.12 -3.73
CA PRO A 97 11.12 25.18 -4.32
C PRO A 97 12.25 25.26 -3.29
N GLY A 98 11.95 25.79 -2.09
CA GLY A 98 12.92 25.93 -1.00
C GLY A 98 13.39 24.58 -0.47
N CYS A 99 12.55 23.53 -0.58
CA CYS A 99 12.92 22.18 -0.17
C CYS A 99 14.07 21.57 -0.97
N LEU A 100 14.46 22.17 -2.11
CA LEU A 100 15.62 21.72 -2.88
C LEU A 100 16.93 21.73 -2.07
N SER A 101 17.08 22.64 -1.11
CA SER A 101 18.30 22.74 -0.28
C SER A 101 18.57 21.52 0.58
N VAL A 102 17.52 20.76 0.92
CA VAL A 102 17.57 19.54 1.75
C VAL A 102 17.26 18.28 0.97
N TRP A 103 17.05 18.39 -0.35
CA TRP A 103 16.68 17.23 -1.15
C TRP A 103 17.82 16.22 -1.20
N PRO A 104 17.56 14.91 -1.03
CA PRO A 104 18.59 13.90 -1.11
C PRO A 104 19.21 13.85 -2.51
N GLU A 105 20.54 13.82 -2.59
CA GLU A 105 21.24 13.65 -3.85
C GLU A 105 20.90 12.29 -4.49
N ALA A 106 20.72 12.29 -5.82
CA ALA A 106 20.62 11.07 -6.59
C ALA A 106 21.96 10.34 -6.52
N ARG A 107 21.95 9.09 -6.01
CA ARG A 107 23.14 8.24 -5.99
C ARG A 107 23.00 7.14 -7.01
#